data_AF-A0A175Y6U5-F1
#
_entry.id   AF-A0A175Y6U5-F1
#
_cell.length_a   1.000
_cell.length_b   1.000
_cell.length_c   1.000
_cell.angle_alpha   90.00
_cell.angle_beta   90.00
_cell.angle_gamma   90.00
#
_symmetry.space_group_name_H-M   'P 1'
#
loop_
_entity.id
_entity.type
_entity.pdbx_description
1 polymer ?
#
loop_
_entity_poly.entity_id
_entity_poly.type
_entity_poly.pdbx_seq_one_letter_code
_entity_poly.pdbx_strand_id
1 'polypeptide(L)'
;MLLALLLAQLATAPIGPAAPPQPDIEVTGRHLSRLRLSLDLDGGVLKACRITVSSGDALIDALACPAARTCVAQRPRTSTVLLACIDQRIGTAVRAHDGVPGSINGAER
;
A
#
# COMPACT_ATOMS: atom_id res chain seq x y z
N MET A 1 -24.21 8.48 -50.90
CA MET A 1 -24.42 9.25 -49.66
C MET A 1 -24.43 8.34 -48.42
N LEU A 2 -23.39 7.53 -48.19
CA LEU A 2 -23.28 6.68 -46.98
C LEU A 2 -21.87 6.65 -46.37
N LEU A 3 -20.87 7.29 -46.99
CA LEU A 3 -19.48 7.24 -46.53
C LEU A 3 -19.11 8.35 -45.52
N ALA A 4 -19.99 9.31 -45.28
CA ALA A 4 -19.67 10.50 -44.47
C ALA A 4 -20.02 10.36 -42.97
N LEU A 5 -20.73 9.31 -42.55
CA LEU A 5 -21.18 9.17 -41.15
C LEU A 5 -20.26 8.33 -40.25
N LEU A 6 -19.19 7.72 -40.77
CA LEU A 6 -18.39 6.75 -40.00
C LEU A 6 -17.24 7.34 -39.17
N LEU A 7 -16.96 8.65 -39.27
CA LEU A 7 -15.78 9.27 -38.67
C LEU A 7 -16.01 9.94 -37.30
N ALA A 8 -17.22 9.87 -36.74
CA ALA A 8 -17.58 10.63 -35.53
C ALA A 8 -17.49 9.88 -34.18
N GLN A 9 -17.03 8.62 -34.14
CA GLN A 9 -17.15 7.77 -32.94
C GLN A 9 -15.88 7.56 -32.10
N LEU A 10 -14.76 8.24 -32.39
CA LEU A 10 -13.46 7.93 -31.77
C LEU A 10 -13.06 8.82 -30.58
N ALA A 11 -13.94 9.66 -30.03
CA ALA A 11 -13.57 10.58 -28.95
C ALA A 11 -14.50 10.52 -27.74
N THR A 12 -14.56 9.35 -27.10
CA THR A 12 -15.07 9.26 -25.72
C THR A 12 -14.07 8.46 -24.89
N ALA A 13 -12.96 9.09 -24.51
CA ALA A 13 -12.19 8.62 -23.37
C ALA A 13 -13.07 8.83 -22.12
N PRO A 14 -13.32 7.80 -21.28
CA PRO A 14 -13.91 8.04 -19.98
C PRO A 14 -12.90 8.88 -19.20
N ILE A 15 -13.24 10.16 -19.02
CA ILE A 15 -12.68 10.98 -17.94
C ILE A 15 -13.28 10.38 -16.67
N GLY A 16 -12.74 9.23 -16.24
CA GLY A 16 -12.92 8.78 -14.87
C GLY A 16 -12.40 9.89 -13.96
N PRO A 17 -12.99 10.09 -12.77
CA PRO A 17 -12.44 11.03 -11.83
C PRO A 17 -10.99 10.62 -11.60
N ALA A 18 -10.06 11.46 -12.06
CA ALA A 18 -8.67 11.34 -11.69
C ALA A 18 -8.68 11.41 -10.17
N ALA A 19 -8.45 10.27 -9.51
CA ALA A 19 -8.22 10.26 -8.09
C ALA A 19 -7.17 11.35 -7.84
N PRO A 20 -7.43 12.29 -6.91
CA PRO A 20 -6.49 13.37 -6.68
C PRO A 20 -5.10 12.75 -6.50
N PRO A 21 -4.03 13.35 -7.04
CA PRO A 21 -2.69 12.94 -6.69
C PRO A 21 -2.56 13.21 -5.19
N GLN A 22 -2.90 12.20 -4.39
CA GLN A 22 -2.83 12.27 -2.95
C GLN A 22 -1.34 12.25 -2.66
N PRO A 23 -0.73 13.37 -2.25
CA PRO A 23 0.70 13.40 -1.94
C PRO A 23 1.07 12.30 -0.94
N ASP A 24 0.12 11.93 -0.06
CA ASP A 24 0.26 10.86 0.93
C ASP A 24 0.46 9.46 0.33
N ILE A 25 -0.10 9.15 -0.86
CA ILE A 25 0.15 7.85 -1.52
C ILE A 25 1.59 7.79 -2.05
N GLU A 26 2.11 8.88 -2.62
CA GLU A 26 3.49 8.95 -3.12
C GLU A 26 4.51 8.93 -1.96
N VAL A 27 4.19 9.59 -0.85
CA VAL A 27 5.02 9.62 0.36
C VAL A 27 5.10 8.22 0.97
N THR A 28 3.97 7.52 1.15
CA THR A 28 3.94 6.14 1.66
C THR A 28 4.78 5.20 0.80
N GLY A 29 4.65 5.27 -0.53
CA GLY A 29 5.46 4.46 -1.45
C GLY A 29 6.97 4.74 -1.32
N ARG A 30 7.34 6.01 -1.13
CA ARG A 30 8.75 6.41 -0.91
C ARG A 30 9.29 5.87 0.41
N HIS A 31 8.53 5.93 1.50
CA HIS A 31 8.93 5.36 2.79
C HIS A 31 9.10 3.83 2.70
N LEU A 32 8.13 3.13 2.08
CA LEU A 32 8.21 1.69 1.86
C LEU A 32 9.44 1.28 1.03
N SER A 33 9.78 2.04 -0.02
CA SER A 33 10.95 1.74 -0.85
C SER A 33 12.29 1.77 -0.11
N ARG A 34 12.35 2.46 1.04
CA ARG A 34 13.55 2.53 1.90
C ARG A 34 13.62 1.44 2.96
N LEU A 35 12.46 0.89 3.34
CA LEU A 35 12.36 -0.12 4.38
C LEU A 35 13.12 -1.39 3.96
N ARG A 36 14.00 -1.88 4.84
CA ARG A 36 14.66 -3.18 4.67
C ARG A 36 14.42 -4.06 5.87
N LEU A 37 14.05 -5.31 5.60
CA LEU A 37 13.74 -6.31 6.61
C LEU A 37 14.71 -7.49 6.48
N SER A 38 15.20 -7.97 7.61
CA SER A 38 15.81 -9.28 7.73
C SER A 38 14.77 -10.23 8.32
N LEU A 39 14.43 -11.28 7.57
CA LEU A 39 13.47 -12.29 7.97
C LEU A 39 14.20 -13.63 8.15
N ASP A 40 14.04 -14.24 9.32
CA ASP A 40 14.54 -15.58 9.62
C ASP A 40 13.38 -16.57 9.50
N LEU A 41 13.51 -17.50 8.56
CA LEU A 41 12.46 -18.47 8.20
C LEU A 41 12.91 -19.88 8.52
N ASP A 42 12.08 -20.61 9.25
CA ASP A 42 12.30 -22.02 9.59
C ASP A 42 11.01 -22.79 9.26
N GLY A 43 11.09 -23.74 8.33
CA GLY A 43 9.93 -24.55 7.93
C GLY A 43 8.74 -23.75 7.37
N GLY A 44 8.98 -22.55 6.83
CA GLY A 44 7.91 -21.64 6.37
C GLY A 44 7.23 -20.84 7.49
N VAL A 45 7.82 -20.85 8.68
CA VAL A 45 7.38 -20.03 9.83
C VAL A 45 8.41 -18.93 10.06
N LEU A 46 7.93 -17.70 10.27
CA LEU A 46 8.78 -16.56 10.62
C LEU A 46 9.22 -16.66 12.09
N LYS A 47 10.49 -16.96 12.34
CA LYS A 47 11.07 -17.05 13.68
C LYS A 47 11.54 -15.69 14.19
N ALA A 48 12.15 -14.90 13.32
CA ALA A 48 12.58 -13.54 13.64
C ALA A 48 12.30 -12.58 12.50
N CYS A 49 11.96 -11.34 12.84
CA CYS A 49 11.90 -10.23 11.93
C CYS A 49 12.62 -9.04 12.56
N ARG A 50 13.50 -8.40 11.79
CA ARG A 50 14.22 -7.21 12.20
C ARG A 50 14.21 -6.19 11.06
N ILE A 51 13.97 -4.93 11.41
CA ILE A 51 14.19 -3.81 10.50
C ILE A 51 15.69 -3.53 10.44
N THR A 52 16.29 -3.70 9.27
CA THR A 52 17.72 -3.40 9.04
C THR A 52 17.93 -1.99 8.50
N VAL A 53 16.93 -1.42 7.83
CA VAL A 53 16.87 0.00 7.45
C VAL A 53 15.46 0.49 7.68
N SER A 54 15.33 1.56 8.47
CA SER A 54 14.05 2.23 8.74
C SER A 54 13.48 2.88 7.48
N SER A 55 12.16 2.87 7.35
CA SER A 55 11.44 3.60 6.30
C SER A 55 11.50 5.13 6.49
N GLY A 56 11.87 5.59 7.69
CA GLY A 56 11.79 6.98 8.12
C GLY A 56 10.38 7.41 8.57
N ASP A 57 9.44 6.47 8.68
CA ASP A 57 8.10 6.68 9.21
C ASP A 57 7.81 5.66 10.31
N ALA A 58 7.38 6.14 11.48
CA ALA A 58 7.21 5.31 12.68
C ALA A 58 6.04 4.33 12.54
N LEU A 59 4.98 4.70 11.83
CA LEU A 59 3.81 3.85 11.61
C LEU A 59 4.16 2.71 10.66
N ILE A 60 4.82 3.01 9.54
CA ILE A 60 5.29 2.02 8.57
C ILE A 60 6.27 1.04 9.23
N ASP A 61 7.22 1.53 10.03
CA ASP A 61 8.17 0.69 10.75
C ASP A 61 7.45 -0.23 11.76
N ALA A 62 6.47 0.28 12.50
CA ALA A 62 5.67 -0.52 13.44
C ALA A 62 4.84 -1.62 12.74
N LEU A 63 4.38 -1.37 11.51
CA LEU A 63 3.57 -2.29 10.73
C LEU A 63 4.38 -3.38 10.00
N ALA A 64 5.67 -3.15 9.79
CA ALA A 64 6.52 -3.98 8.93
C ALA A 64 6.60 -5.45 9.36
N CYS A 65 7.00 -5.73 10.60
CA CYS A 65 7.15 -7.09 11.09
C CYS A 65 5.81 -7.85 11.27
N PRO A 66 4.74 -7.20 11.78
CA PRO A 66 3.40 -7.80 11.77
C PRO A 66 2.91 -8.18 10.36
N ALA A 67 3.12 -7.30 9.37
CA ALA A 67 2.77 -7.58 7.97
C ALA A 67 3.58 -8.76 7.42
N ALA A 68 4.90 -8.77 7.62
CA ALA A 68 5.79 -9.86 7.21
C ALA A 68 5.36 -11.20 7.81
N ARG A 69 5.02 -11.24 9.11
CA ARG A 69 4.55 -12.46 9.78
C ARG A 69 3.32 -13.04 9.11
N THR A 70 2.34 -12.19 8.77
CA THR A 70 1.12 -12.69 8.15
C THR A 70 1.31 -13.09 6.70
N CYS A 71 2.20 -12.39 5.98
CA CYS A 71 2.50 -12.73 4.59
C CYS A 71 3.31 -14.03 4.46
N VAL A 72 4.27 -14.27 5.37
CA VAL A 72 5.00 -15.54 5.43
C VAL A 72 4.05 -16.71 5.71
N ALA A 73 3.05 -16.53 6.59
CA ALA A 73 2.07 -17.57 6.90
C ALA A 73 1.25 -18.03 5.68
N GLN A 74 1.15 -17.20 4.63
CA GLN A 74 0.50 -17.56 3.37
C GLN A 74 1.38 -18.43 2.44
N ARG A 75 2.62 -18.71 2.86
CA ARG A 75 3.61 -19.52 2.12
C ARG A 75 3.78 -19.06 0.66
N PRO A 76 4.18 -17.79 0.44
CA PRO A 76 4.40 -17.29 -0.91
C PRO A 76 5.49 -18.11 -1.60
N ARG A 77 5.29 -18.39 -2.89
CA ARG A 77 6.24 -19.20 -3.68
C ARG A 77 7.51 -18.44 -4.07
N THR A 78 7.49 -17.12 -4.03
CA THR A 78 8.61 -16.25 -4.40
C THR A 78 8.72 -15.08 -3.46
N SER A 79 9.92 -14.50 -3.38
CA SER A 79 10.18 -13.26 -2.64
C SER A 79 9.34 -12.10 -3.16
N THR A 80 9.14 -11.99 -4.48
CA THR A 80 8.30 -10.94 -5.08
C THR A 80 6.86 -10.99 -4.56
N VAL A 81 6.27 -12.19 -4.44
CA VAL A 81 4.91 -12.36 -3.90
C VAL A 81 4.87 -12.03 -2.41
N LEU A 82 5.92 -12.40 -1.66
CA LEU A 82 6.05 -12.03 -0.25
C LEU A 82 6.08 -10.51 -0.07
N LEU A 83 6.93 -9.81 -0.82
CA LEU A 83 7.09 -8.35 -0.73
C LEU A 83 5.79 -7.64 -1.11
N ALA A 84 5.15 -8.04 -2.21
CA ALA A 84 3.88 -7.44 -2.63
C ALA A 84 2.78 -7.57 -1.55
N CYS A 85 2.73 -8.71 -0.85
CA CYS A 85 1.81 -8.87 0.29
C CYS A 85 2.14 -7.90 1.44
N ILE A 86 3.42 -7.74 1.78
CA ILE A 86 3.86 -6.84 2.85
C ILE A 86 3.49 -5.40 2.51
N ASP A 87 3.84 -4.94 1.30
CA ASP A 87 3.56 -3.58 0.83
C ASP A 87 2.06 -3.29 0.81
N GLN A 88 1.25 -4.24 0.29
CA GLN A 88 -0.20 -4.10 0.23
C GLN A 88 -0.82 -4.00 1.63
N ARG A 89 -0.30 -4.73 2.61
CA ARG A 89 -0.80 -4.67 3.99
C ARG A 89 -0.42 -3.39 4.70
N ILE A 90 0.83 -2.96 4.59
CA ILE A 90 1.26 -1.70 5.20
C ILE A 90 0.51 -0.54 4.56
N GLY A 91 0.43 -0.48 3.24
CA GLY A 91 -0.30 0.58 2.53
C GLY A 91 -1.79 0.63 2.90
N THR A 92 -2.45 -0.52 3.08
CA THR A 92 -3.85 -0.55 3.55
C THR A 92 -3.98 -0.08 4.99
N ALA A 93 -3.06 -0.46 5.88
CA ALA A 93 -3.08 -0.03 7.27
C ALA A 93 -2.80 1.47 7.43
N VAL A 94 -1.87 2.04 6.66
CA VAL A 94 -1.60 3.49 6.62
C VAL A 94 -2.84 4.25 6.16
N ARG A 95 -3.44 3.86 5.01
CA ARG A 95 -4.69 4.48 4.55
C ARG A 95 -5.84 4.37 5.55
N ALA A 96 -5.93 3.25 6.28
CA ALA A 96 -6.95 3.07 7.31
C ALA A 96 -6.68 3.97 8.52
N HIS A 97 -5.41 4.15 8.92
CA HIS A 97 -5.02 5.06 9.98
C HIS A 97 -5.33 6.53 9.62
N ASP A 98 -4.97 6.97 8.41
CA ASP A 98 -5.20 8.34 7.94
C ASP A 98 -6.68 8.60 7.65
N GLY A 99 -7.42 7.56 7.28
CA GLY A 99 -8.85 7.60 7.02
C GLY A 99 -9.72 7.59 8.27
N VAL A 100 -9.17 7.46 9.48
CA VAL A 100 -9.89 7.70 10.73
C VAL A 100 -9.84 9.20 11.01
N PRO A 101 -10.94 9.96 10.80
CA PRO A 101 -10.99 11.33 11.28
C PRO A 101 -10.95 11.24 12.80
N GLY A 102 -9.92 11.81 13.41
CA GLY A 102 -9.91 12.06 14.83
C GLY A 102 -11.24 12.69 15.22
N SER A 103 -11.91 12.04 16.16
CA SER A 103 -13.01 12.56 16.96
C SER A 103 -12.62 13.94 17.53
N ILE A 104 -12.88 15.01 16.77
CA ILE A 104 -12.76 16.40 17.23
C ILE A 104 -14.11 17.11 17.10
N ASN A 105 -14.39 17.93 18.12
CA ASN A 105 -15.64 18.62 18.51
C ASN A 105 -16.47 17.77 19.50
N GLY A 106 -16.36 17.95 20.82
CA GLY A 106 -16.41 19.25 21.49
C GLY A 106 -17.85 19.77 21.47
N ALA A 107 -18.75 19.10 22.19
CA ALA A 107 -20.11 19.58 22.39
C ALA A 107 -20.10 20.65 23.48
N GLU A 108 -19.73 21.87 23.10
CA GLU A 108 -20.23 23.07 23.76
C GLU A 108 -21.67 23.31 23.28
N ARG A 109 -22.67 22.95 24.09
CA ARG A 109 -23.92 23.71 24.21
C ARG A 109 -24.69 23.35 25.46
#